data_AF-A0A857JJD9-F1
#
_entry.id   AF-A0A857JJD9-F1
#
_cell.length_a   1.000
_cell.length_b   1.000
_cell.length_c   1.000
_cell.angle_alpha   90.00
_cell.angle_beta   90.00
_cell.angle_gamma   90.00
#
_symmetry.space_group_name_H-M   'P 1'
#
loop_
_entity.id
_entity.type
_entity.pdbx_description
1 polymer ?
#
loop_
_entity_poly.entity_id
_entity_poly.type
_entity_poly.pdbx_seq_one_letter_code
_entity_poly.pdbx_strand_id
1 'polypeptide(L)'
;MKMIIWVKYVCIFSVVCMSHFAHGALITRNDFSLDTSTNIITGNGLNWTRWDTLAGVSINQALTSYSEAGWRLASSDEMIGMYSHFISGIDWHSAQDENSEVSDFISVDDYQNLVAIFGVSQNAFGGISNIMFGNDLDNDGAYRSAGAYYTDSEPAAGIYSDNSRHSADFSASDFSVQLVRAINVSEPKLFLLVMCVLLFLGMSKCKSTRL
;
A
#
# COMPACT_ATOMS: atom_id res chain seq x y z
N MET A 1 12.48 -15.61 -49.20
CA MET A 1 13.22 -14.94 -48.10
C MET A 1 12.37 -13.98 -47.24
N LYS A 2 11.42 -13.21 -47.81
CA LYS A 2 10.55 -12.28 -47.04
C LYS A 2 9.59 -12.96 -46.06
N MET A 3 9.13 -14.18 -46.34
CA MET A 3 8.10 -14.88 -45.54
C MET A 3 8.61 -15.37 -44.16
N ILE A 4 9.87 -15.79 -44.07
CA ILE A 4 10.50 -16.28 -42.82
C ILE A 4 10.68 -15.15 -41.79
N ILE A 5 10.89 -13.93 -42.27
CA ILE A 5 11.05 -12.73 -41.43
C ILE A 5 9.70 -12.35 -40.79
N TRP A 6 8.59 -12.45 -41.53
CA TRP A 6 7.25 -12.19 -41.00
C TRP A 6 6.83 -13.18 -39.91
N VAL A 7 7.14 -14.47 -40.06
CA VAL A 7 6.83 -15.50 -39.05
C VAL A 7 7.59 -15.24 -37.74
N LYS A 8 8.86 -14.79 -37.80
CA LYS A 8 9.62 -14.41 -36.60
C LYS A 8 8.97 -13.26 -35.82
N TYR A 9 8.52 -12.21 -36.51
CA TYR A 9 7.87 -11.07 -35.85
C TYR A 9 6.50 -11.43 -35.26
N VAL A 10 5.72 -12.28 -35.93
CA VAL A 10 4.43 -12.76 -35.40
C VAL A 10 4.63 -13.63 -34.16
N CYS A 11 5.64 -14.51 -34.13
CA CYS A 11 5.94 -15.32 -32.95
C CYS A 11 6.46 -14.48 -31.76
N ILE A 12 7.31 -13.48 -32.01
CA ILE A 12 7.78 -12.56 -30.95
C ILE A 12 6.62 -11.72 -30.39
N PHE A 13 5.75 -11.21 -31.26
CA PHE A 13 4.55 -10.47 -30.86
C PHE A 13 3.59 -11.35 -30.04
N SER A 14 3.38 -12.61 -30.46
CA SER A 14 2.58 -13.59 -29.73
C SER A 14 3.11 -13.88 -28.33
N VAL A 15 4.42 -14.03 -28.15
CA VAL A 15 5.03 -14.32 -26.84
C VAL A 15 4.93 -13.11 -25.90
N VAL A 16 5.06 -11.89 -26.43
CA VAL A 16 4.87 -10.65 -25.66
C VAL A 16 3.40 -10.41 -25.28
N CYS A 17 2.43 -10.91 -26.07
CA CYS A 17 1.01 -10.79 -25.74
C CYS A 17 0.53 -11.82 -24.69
N MET A 18 1.24 -12.93 -24.46
CA MET A 18 0.80 -13.98 -23.53
C MET A 18 1.31 -13.81 -22.09
N SER A 19 2.10 -12.78 -21.79
CA SER A 19 2.76 -12.59 -20.49
C SER A 19 1.94 -11.81 -19.44
N HIS A 20 0.64 -11.56 -19.63
CA HIS A 20 -0.13 -10.64 -18.79
C HIS A 20 -1.47 -11.19 -18.26
N PHE A 21 -1.46 -12.34 -17.59
CA PHE A 21 -2.59 -12.76 -16.76
C PHE A 21 -2.17 -12.93 -15.30
N ALA A 22 -1.67 -11.86 -14.68
CA ALA A 22 -1.71 -11.75 -13.23
C ALA A 22 -3.16 -11.45 -12.83
N HIS A 23 -3.85 -12.44 -12.26
CA HIS A 23 -5.20 -12.25 -11.73
C HIS A 23 -5.08 -11.64 -10.33
N GLY A 24 -4.84 -10.32 -10.26
CA GLY A 24 -5.00 -9.57 -9.02
C GLY A 24 -6.49 -9.37 -8.74
N ALA A 25 -6.94 -9.72 -7.53
CA ALA A 25 -8.23 -9.30 -7.04
C ALA A 25 -8.07 -7.91 -6.41
N LEU A 26 -9.08 -7.07 -6.60
CA LEU A 26 -9.18 -5.80 -5.90
C LEU A 26 -10.11 -6.01 -4.70
N ILE A 27 -9.59 -5.80 -3.49
CA ILE A 27 -10.40 -5.85 -2.26
C ILE A 27 -10.62 -4.41 -1.81
N THR A 28 -11.88 -3.98 -1.71
CA THR A 28 -12.23 -2.60 -1.35
C THR A 28 -13.05 -2.56 -0.06
N ARG A 29 -12.67 -1.69 0.89
CA ARG A 29 -13.37 -1.39 2.13
C ARG A 29 -13.11 0.07 2.52
N ASN A 30 -14.14 0.79 2.95
CA ASN A 30 -14.03 2.14 3.54
C ASN A 30 -13.15 3.12 2.74
N ASP A 31 -13.28 3.13 1.41
CA ASP A 31 -12.50 3.95 0.45
C ASP A 31 -11.00 3.58 0.31
N PHE A 32 -10.60 2.46 0.91
CA PHE A 32 -9.31 1.83 0.67
C PHE A 32 -9.48 0.62 -0.23
N SER A 33 -8.47 0.39 -1.06
CA SER A 33 -8.45 -0.67 -2.04
C SER A 33 -7.11 -1.37 -2.07
N LEU A 34 -7.08 -2.65 -1.74
CA LEU A 34 -5.92 -3.51 -1.85
C LEU A 34 -5.87 -4.17 -3.24
N ASP A 35 -4.75 -3.99 -3.92
CA ASP A 35 -4.37 -4.80 -5.08
C ASP A 35 -3.58 -6.03 -4.60
N THR A 36 -4.20 -7.22 -4.66
CA THR A 36 -3.57 -8.47 -4.19
C THR A 36 -2.42 -8.95 -5.07
N SER A 37 -2.21 -8.35 -6.25
CA SER A 37 -1.06 -8.69 -7.10
C SER A 37 0.21 -7.93 -6.70
N THR A 38 0.06 -6.74 -6.13
CA THR A 38 1.18 -5.88 -5.71
C THR A 38 1.33 -5.76 -4.19
N ASN A 39 0.31 -6.16 -3.42
CA ASN A 39 0.19 -5.91 -1.98
C ASN A 39 0.24 -4.43 -1.62
N ILE A 40 -0.18 -3.56 -2.55
CA ILE A 40 -0.27 -2.13 -2.34
C ILE A 40 -1.73 -1.78 -2.08
N ILE A 41 -1.94 -1.03 -1.02
CA ILE A 41 -3.24 -0.47 -0.68
C ILE A 41 -3.28 0.96 -1.20
N THR A 42 -4.33 1.34 -1.92
CA THR A 42 -4.60 2.72 -2.32
C THR A 42 -5.77 3.25 -1.50
N GLY A 43 -5.61 4.38 -0.83
CA GLY A 43 -6.68 5.01 -0.04
C GLY A 43 -6.19 6.27 0.66
N ASN A 44 -7.12 7.16 1.02
CA ASN A 44 -6.81 8.45 1.66
C ASN A 44 -5.71 9.25 0.92
N GLY A 45 -5.72 9.24 -0.41
CA GLY A 45 -4.77 9.97 -1.26
C GLY A 45 -3.36 9.37 -1.35
N LEU A 46 -3.10 8.20 -0.75
CA LEU A 46 -1.76 7.59 -0.66
C LEU A 46 -1.79 6.12 -1.08
N ASN A 47 -0.59 5.61 -1.37
CA ASN A 47 -0.31 4.18 -1.39
C ASN A 47 0.27 3.77 -0.03
N TRP A 48 -0.16 2.60 0.48
CA TRP A 48 0.23 2.06 1.78
C TRP A 48 0.78 0.64 1.63
N THR A 49 1.75 0.29 2.47
CA THR A 49 2.18 -1.10 2.64
C THR A 49 1.19 -1.86 3.51
N ARG A 50 1.05 -3.16 3.25
CA ARG A 50 0.36 -4.10 4.14
C ARG A 50 1.20 -4.45 5.37
N TRP A 51 0.58 -4.60 6.53
CA TRP A 51 1.25 -4.89 7.80
C TRP A 51 1.89 -6.28 7.84
N ASP A 52 1.27 -7.28 7.23
CA ASP A 52 1.82 -8.63 7.16
C ASP A 52 3.08 -8.73 6.27
N THR A 53 3.29 -7.77 5.36
CA THR A 53 4.45 -7.77 4.45
C THR A 53 5.73 -7.23 5.08
N LEU A 54 5.61 -6.47 6.17
CA LEU A 54 6.73 -5.87 6.90
C LEU A 54 6.81 -6.34 8.36
N ALA A 55 6.10 -7.42 8.71
CA ALA A 55 6.18 -8.00 10.04
C ALA A 55 7.62 -8.46 10.36
N GLY A 56 8.12 -8.12 11.54
CA GLY A 56 9.48 -8.43 11.97
C GLY A 56 10.58 -7.52 11.41
N VAL A 57 10.24 -6.48 10.64
CA VAL A 57 11.20 -5.57 10.02
C VAL A 57 11.27 -4.27 10.83
N SER A 58 12.49 -3.73 11.04
CA SER A 58 12.66 -2.42 11.68
C SER A 58 12.37 -1.26 10.71
N ILE A 59 12.18 -0.05 11.24
CA ILE A 59 12.01 1.17 10.42
C ILE A 59 13.20 1.34 9.47
N ASN A 60 14.44 1.23 9.97
CA ASN A 60 15.64 1.39 9.15
C ASN A 60 15.75 0.33 8.04
N GLN A 61 15.41 -0.93 8.32
CA GLN A 61 15.41 -2.00 7.33
C GLN A 61 14.34 -1.76 6.24
N ALA A 62 13.15 -1.35 6.65
CA ALA A 62 12.06 -1.03 5.74
C ALA A 62 12.42 0.16 4.84
N LEU A 63 12.92 1.26 5.41
CA LEU A 63 13.32 2.44 4.64
C LEU A 63 14.52 2.15 3.73
N THR A 64 15.48 1.32 4.14
CA THR A 64 16.57 0.88 3.27
C THR A 64 16.06 0.19 2.01
N SER A 65 14.97 -0.58 2.11
CA SER A 65 14.44 -1.36 0.99
C SER A 65 13.47 -0.58 0.10
N TYR A 66 12.76 0.41 0.66
CA TYR A 66 11.62 1.04 0.01
C TYR A 66 11.81 2.54 -0.29
N SER A 67 12.74 3.24 0.37
CA SER A 67 12.87 4.71 0.22
C SER A 67 13.21 5.16 -1.19
N GLU A 68 14.04 4.41 -1.94
CA GLU A 68 14.36 4.70 -3.34
C GLU A 68 13.11 4.70 -4.25
N ALA A 69 12.08 3.93 -3.87
CA ALA A 69 10.80 3.87 -4.57
C ALA A 69 9.77 4.90 -4.05
N GLY A 70 10.23 5.89 -3.28
CA GLY A 70 9.46 7.01 -2.76
C GLY A 70 8.66 6.71 -1.50
N TRP A 71 8.90 5.57 -0.85
CA TRP A 71 8.24 5.23 0.41
C TRP A 71 8.90 5.95 1.59
N ARG A 72 8.07 6.34 2.54
CA ARG A 72 8.49 6.90 3.82
C ARG A 72 7.60 6.37 4.93
N LEU A 73 8.02 6.59 6.18
CA LEU A 73 7.20 6.31 7.34
C LEU A 73 5.91 7.14 7.28
N ALA A 74 4.79 6.54 7.68
CA ALA A 74 3.52 7.26 7.81
C ALA A 74 3.58 8.23 8.99
N SER A 75 3.08 9.44 8.78
CA SER A 75 2.94 10.45 9.83
C SER A 75 1.73 10.18 10.73
N SER A 76 1.65 10.90 11.86
CA SER A 76 0.49 10.87 12.76
C SER A 76 -0.81 11.21 12.03
N ASP A 77 -0.83 12.28 11.24
CA ASP A 77 -2.03 12.72 10.50
C ASP A 77 -2.53 11.66 9.52
N GLU A 78 -1.61 10.96 8.87
CA GLU A 78 -1.95 9.90 7.92
C GLU A 78 -2.56 8.69 8.63
N MET A 79 -1.94 8.24 9.73
CA MET A 79 -2.48 7.14 10.53
C MET A 79 -3.84 7.50 11.15
N ILE A 80 -4.01 8.72 11.68
CA ILE A 80 -5.28 9.23 12.20
C ILE A 80 -6.34 9.26 11.11
N GLY A 81 -5.99 9.77 9.92
CA GLY A 81 -6.88 9.77 8.77
C GLY A 81 -7.34 8.35 8.42
N MET A 82 -6.41 7.41 8.32
CA MET A 82 -6.71 6.00 8.03
C MET A 82 -7.61 5.38 9.11
N TYR A 83 -7.30 5.54 10.40
CA TYR A 83 -8.13 5.04 11.50
C TYR A 83 -9.54 5.64 11.47
N SER A 84 -9.67 6.92 11.15
CA SER A 84 -10.97 7.61 11.06
C SER A 84 -11.86 7.08 9.92
N HIS A 85 -11.29 6.49 8.87
CA HIS A 85 -12.04 5.83 7.80
C HIS A 85 -12.56 4.45 8.20
N PHE A 86 -11.79 3.68 8.97
CA PHE A 86 -12.17 2.31 9.37
C PHE A 86 -12.97 2.24 10.66
N ILE A 87 -12.68 3.12 11.61
CA ILE A 87 -13.21 3.09 12.96
C ILE A 87 -13.79 4.47 13.27
N SER A 88 -15.03 4.67 12.85
CA SER A 88 -15.76 5.91 13.10
C SER A 88 -16.27 5.96 14.55
N GLY A 89 -16.27 7.14 15.16
CA GLY A 89 -16.85 7.37 16.50
C GLY A 89 -15.84 7.55 17.62
N ILE A 90 -14.55 7.33 17.34
CA ILE A 90 -13.44 7.66 18.24
C ILE A 90 -12.76 8.94 17.75
N ASP A 91 -12.42 9.83 18.68
CA ASP A 91 -11.66 11.05 18.38
C ASP A 91 -10.17 10.73 18.27
N TRP A 92 -9.76 10.18 17.13
CA TRP A 92 -8.36 9.85 16.84
C TRP A 92 -7.44 11.09 16.82
N HIS A 93 -7.99 12.28 16.60
CA HIS A 93 -7.19 13.53 16.60
C HIS A 93 -6.68 13.89 18.00
N SER A 94 -7.31 13.37 19.06
CA SER A 94 -6.76 13.49 20.42
C SER A 94 -5.38 12.85 20.59
N ALA A 95 -4.99 11.94 19.68
CA ALA A 95 -3.67 11.33 19.60
C ALA A 95 -2.77 11.94 18.51
N GLN A 96 -2.99 13.19 18.09
CA GLN A 96 -2.15 13.81 17.04
C GLN A 96 -0.69 14.01 17.48
N ASP A 97 -0.48 14.40 18.74
CA ASP A 97 0.84 14.65 19.33
C ASP A 97 1.56 13.35 19.67
N GLU A 98 2.89 13.34 19.59
CA GLU A 98 3.71 12.15 19.84
C GLU A 98 3.65 11.65 21.30
N ASN A 99 3.29 12.52 22.24
CA ASN A 99 3.09 12.20 23.65
C ASN A 99 1.64 11.89 24.02
N SER A 100 0.75 11.84 23.03
CA SER A 100 -0.67 11.57 23.23
C SER A 100 -1.06 10.19 22.73
N GLU A 101 -2.03 9.57 23.39
CA GLU A 101 -2.55 8.27 23.04
C GLU A 101 -4.08 8.26 23.11
N VAL A 102 -4.67 7.38 22.31
CA VAL A 102 -6.10 7.09 22.34
C VAL A 102 -6.29 5.62 22.01
N SER A 103 -7.14 4.95 22.76
CA SER A 103 -7.54 3.57 22.50
C SER A 103 -8.96 3.35 22.97
N ASP A 104 -9.68 2.48 22.28
CA ASP A 104 -11.03 2.11 22.65
C ASP A 104 -11.36 0.70 22.15
N PHE A 105 -12.46 0.16 22.65
CA PHE A 105 -13.10 -1.01 22.06
C PHE A 105 -13.79 -0.60 20.76
N ILE A 106 -13.72 -1.48 19.76
CA ILE A 106 -14.25 -1.22 18.42
C ILE A 106 -15.25 -2.32 18.04
N SER A 107 -16.04 -2.07 17.00
CA SER A 107 -16.93 -3.12 16.51
C SER A 107 -16.14 -4.23 15.82
N VAL A 108 -16.69 -5.45 15.85
CA VAL A 108 -16.15 -6.60 15.10
C VAL A 108 -16.02 -6.29 13.61
N ASP A 109 -17.01 -5.58 13.05
CA ASP A 109 -17.02 -5.23 11.64
C ASP A 109 -15.90 -4.24 11.28
N ASP A 110 -15.66 -3.22 12.13
CA ASP A 110 -14.58 -2.25 11.91
C ASP A 110 -13.22 -2.93 11.94
N TYR A 111 -12.99 -3.81 12.92
CA TYR A 111 -11.78 -4.62 13.00
C TYR A 111 -11.60 -5.47 11.74
N GLN A 112 -12.63 -6.22 11.34
CA GLN A 112 -12.57 -7.12 10.19
C GLN A 112 -12.31 -6.35 8.88
N ASN A 113 -12.94 -5.17 8.71
CA ASN A 113 -12.72 -4.34 7.54
C ASN A 113 -11.29 -3.81 7.48
N LEU A 114 -10.73 -3.37 8.62
CA LEU A 114 -9.37 -2.89 8.73
C LEU A 114 -8.35 -3.97 8.36
N VAL A 115 -8.41 -5.13 9.02
CA VAL A 115 -7.44 -6.21 8.79
C VAL A 115 -7.62 -6.92 7.46
N ALA A 116 -8.81 -6.85 6.84
CA ALA A 116 -9.01 -7.35 5.48
C ALA A 116 -8.21 -6.55 4.44
N ILE A 117 -7.98 -5.26 4.68
CA ILE A 117 -7.20 -4.39 3.79
C ILE A 117 -5.73 -4.36 4.20
N PHE A 118 -5.45 -4.07 5.47
CA PHE A 118 -4.10 -3.84 5.96
C PHE A 118 -3.37 -5.11 6.42
N GLY A 119 -4.09 -6.19 6.68
CA GLY A 119 -3.53 -7.42 7.23
C GLY A 119 -3.32 -7.35 8.73
N VAL A 120 -2.47 -8.24 9.25
CA VAL A 120 -2.09 -8.34 10.66
C VAL A 120 -0.57 -8.55 10.74
N SER A 121 0.11 -7.97 11.72
CA SER A 121 1.55 -8.21 11.91
C SER A 121 1.83 -9.60 12.49
N GLN A 122 0.87 -10.16 13.24
CA GLN A 122 0.95 -11.51 13.79
C GLN A 122 -0.37 -12.25 13.66
N ASN A 123 -0.33 -13.46 13.09
CA ASN A 123 -1.48 -14.35 13.02
C ASN A 123 -1.63 -15.19 14.32
N ALA A 124 -1.89 -14.52 15.43
CA ALA A 124 -2.16 -15.11 16.73
C ALA A 124 -3.42 -14.47 17.33
N PHE A 125 -4.16 -15.23 18.16
CA PHE A 125 -5.32 -14.72 18.91
C PHE A 125 -6.38 -14.00 18.05
N GLY A 126 -6.66 -14.51 16.84
CA GLY A 126 -7.61 -13.88 15.92
C GLY A 126 -7.03 -12.74 15.07
N GLY A 127 -5.76 -12.39 15.28
CA GLY A 127 -5.02 -11.39 14.53
C GLY A 127 -4.57 -10.24 15.43
N ILE A 128 -3.26 -10.01 15.49
CA ILE A 128 -2.68 -8.87 16.20
C ILE A 128 -1.97 -7.99 15.17
N SER A 129 -2.24 -6.70 15.28
CA SER A 129 -1.58 -5.67 14.49
C SER A 129 -0.88 -4.75 15.48
N ASN A 130 0.46 -4.76 15.48
CA ASN A 130 1.29 -3.74 16.12
C ASN A 130 2.12 -3.07 15.02
N ILE A 131 2.06 -1.76 14.91
CA ILE A 131 2.59 -1.03 13.76
C ILE A 131 3.37 0.18 14.25
N MET A 132 4.66 0.22 13.94
CA MET A 132 5.48 1.40 14.12
C MET A 132 5.20 2.42 13.02
N PHE A 133 5.09 3.69 13.42
CA PHE A 133 4.88 4.81 12.51
C PHE A 133 5.35 6.11 13.19
N GLY A 134 5.21 7.25 12.50
CA GLY A 134 5.42 8.57 13.06
C GLY A 134 6.72 9.23 12.58
N ASN A 135 7.10 10.32 13.22
CA ASN A 135 8.42 10.93 13.11
C ASN A 135 8.92 11.17 14.53
N ASP A 136 10.22 11.11 14.72
CA ASP A 136 10.91 11.48 15.96
C ASP A 136 11.08 13.02 15.96
N LEU A 137 10.09 13.77 16.48
CA LEU A 137 10.08 15.24 16.37
C LEU A 137 10.98 15.91 17.41
N ASP A 138 11.15 15.30 18.57
CA ASP A 138 12.00 15.80 19.65
C ASP A 138 13.43 15.21 19.64
N ASN A 139 13.70 14.28 18.72
CA ASN A 139 15.00 13.66 18.48
C ASN A 139 15.50 12.85 19.69
N ASP A 140 14.58 12.19 20.40
CA ASP A 140 14.88 11.26 21.50
C ASP A 140 15.12 9.82 21.02
N GLY A 141 14.85 9.54 19.74
CA GLY A 141 15.02 8.24 19.10
C GLY A 141 13.88 7.26 19.33
N ALA A 142 12.77 7.70 19.94
CA ALA A 142 11.55 6.93 20.12
C ALA A 142 10.58 7.14 18.96
N TYR A 143 9.71 6.15 18.78
CA TYR A 143 8.69 6.16 17.74
C TYR A 143 7.38 5.65 18.32
N ARG A 144 6.31 6.14 17.71
CA ARG A 144 4.94 5.77 18.05
C ARG A 144 4.60 4.38 17.55
N SER A 145 3.52 3.85 18.12
CA SER A 145 2.93 2.61 17.63
C SER A 145 1.41 2.72 17.57
N ALA A 146 0.82 2.01 16.63
CA ALA A 146 -0.62 1.82 16.55
C ALA A 146 -0.92 0.33 16.65
N GLY A 147 -2.13 -0.01 17.04
CA GLY A 147 -2.53 -1.40 17.09
C GLY A 147 -4.01 -1.65 16.90
N ALA A 148 -4.30 -2.88 16.47
CA ALA A 148 -5.64 -3.44 16.37
C ALA A 148 -5.56 -4.93 16.67
N TYR A 149 -6.34 -5.41 17.65
CA TYR A 149 -6.27 -6.79 18.12
C TYR A 149 -7.61 -7.26 18.68
N TYR A 150 -7.82 -8.58 18.67
CA TYR A 150 -8.89 -9.21 19.44
C TYR A 150 -8.45 -9.41 20.89
N THR A 151 -9.24 -8.90 21.84
CA THR A 151 -9.16 -9.37 23.24
C THR A 151 -9.94 -10.66 23.40
N ASP A 152 -9.97 -11.23 24.62
CA ASP A 152 -10.76 -12.42 24.94
C ASP A 152 -12.28 -12.23 24.77
N SER A 153 -12.75 -10.99 24.60
CA SER A 153 -14.19 -10.68 24.50
C SER A 153 -14.57 -9.72 23.38
N GLU A 154 -13.75 -8.70 23.11
CA GLU A 154 -14.06 -7.63 22.15
C GLU A 154 -12.79 -7.15 21.42
N PRO A 155 -12.86 -6.74 20.15
CA PRO A 155 -11.70 -6.14 19.48
C PRO A 155 -11.44 -4.72 20.00
N ALA A 156 -10.17 -4.33 20.03
CA ALA A 156 -9.74 -3.00 20.41
C ALA A 156 -8.74 -2.46 19.38
N ALA A 157 -8.66 -1.14 19.30
CA ALA A 157 -7.66 -0.46 18.51
C ALA A 157 -7.15 0.79 19.23
N GLY A 158 -5.92 1.20 18.89
CA GLY A 158 -5.30 2.33 19.54
C GLY A 158 -4.17 2.96 18.73
N ILE A 159 -3.94 4.23 19.00
CA ILE A 159 -2.72 4.96 18.66
C ILE A 159 -2.04 5.29 19.99
N TYR A 160 -0.80 4.83 20.15
CA TYR A 160 -0.03 4.95 21.38
C TYR A 160 1.04 6.02 21.23
N SER A 161 1.40 6.63 22.36
CA SER A 161 2.48 7.61 22.43
C SER A 161 3.83 6.99 22.10
N ASP A 162 4.85 7.83 22.02
CA ASP A 162 6.22 7.39 21.93
C ASP A 162 6.60 6.46 23.08
N ASN A 163 7.46 5.51 22.74
CA ASN A 163 7.97 4.52 23.66
C ASN A 163 9.47 4.38 23.43
N SER A 164 10.27 4.59 24.47
CA SER A 164 11.74 4.48 24.40
C SER A 164 12.25 3.09 23.97
N ARG A 165 11.40 2.07 23.94
CA ARG A 165 11.72 0.76 23.36
C ARG A 165 11.61 0.74 21.83
N HIS A 166 10.76 1.57 21.25
CA HIS A 166 10.48 1.61 19.82
C HIS A 166 11.45 2.55 19.12
N SER A 167 12.71 2.12 18.97
CA SER A 167 13.68 2.86 18.17
C SER A 167 13.58 2.53 16.67
N ALA A 168 14.26 3.29 15.82
CA ALA A 168 14.31 3.01 14.38
C ALA A 168 14.90 1.62 14.03
N ASP A 169 15.67 1.02 14.94
CA ASP A 169 16.25 -0.32 14.81
C ASP A 169 15.46 -1.41 15.55
N PHE A 170 14.42 -1.03 16.31
CA PHE A 170 13.54 -2.00 16.96
C PHE A 170 12.90 -2.91 15.92
N SER A 171 12.96 -4.22 16.19
CA SER A 171 12.28 -5.23 15.40
C SER A 171 11.79 -6.33 16.32
N ALA A 172 10.53 -6.73 16.11
CA ALA A 172 9.92 -7.84 16.81
C ALA A 172 8.94 -8.52 15.85
N SER A 173 8.81 -9.85 15.94
CA SER A 173 8.02 -10.63 14.97
C SER A 173 6.53 -10.26 14.94
N ASP A 174 6.05 -9.64 16.01
CA ASP A 174 4.68 -9.18 16.19
C ASP A 174 4.49 -7.69 15.86
N PHE A 175 5.56 -6.98 15.48
CA PHE A 175 5.52 -5.60 15.01
C PHE A 175 5.75 -5.51 13.51
N SER A 176 5.12 -4.52 12.90
CA SER A 176 5.31 -4.12 11.51
C SER A 176 5.60 -2.62 11.45
N VAL A 177 5.84 -2.10 10.24
CA VAL A 177 6.11 -0.68 9.99
C VAL A 177 5.11 -0.18 8.96
N GLN A 178 4.47 0.96 9.21
CA GLN A 178 3.61 1.58 8.20
C GLN A 178 4.41 2.50 7.29
N LEU A 179 4.56 2.09 6.03
CA LEU A 179 5.07 2.97 5.00
C LEU A 179 3.94 3.51 4.12
N VAL A 180 4.13 4.74 3.65
CA VAL A 180 3.28 5.40 2.66
C VAL A 180 4.10 6.03 1.56
N ARG A 181 3.48 6.23 0.40
CA ARG A 181 4.01 7.05 -0.68
C ARG A 181 2.90 7.73 -1.48
N ALA A 182 3.27 8.75 -2.23
CA ALA A 182 2.37 9.39 -3.17
C ALA A 182 1.86 8.39 -4.23
N ILE A 183 0.64 8.62 -4.71
CA ILE A 183 0.08 7.85 -5.82
C ILE A 183 0.74 8.34 -7.10
N ASN A 184 1.65 7.53 -7.64
CA ASN A 184 2.20 7.78 -8.97
C ASN A 184 1.19 7.34 -10.02
N VAL A 185 0.37 8.28 -10.48
CA VAL A 185 -0.45 8.07 -11.67
C VAL A 185 0.51 8.06 -12.85
N SER A 186 0.69 6.90 -13.48
CA SER A 186 1.42 6.83 -14.74
C SER A 186 0.75 7.76 -15.73
N GLU A 187 1.48 8.74 -16.27
CA GLU A 187 0.96 9.58 -17.34
C GLU A 187 0.37 8.66 -18.43
N PRO A 188 -0.82 8.98 -18.98
CA PRO A 188 -1.40 8.16 -20.03
C PRO A 188 -0.34 8.00 -21.10
N LYS A 189 0.01 6.74 -21.42
CA LYS A 189 1.09 6.40 -22.36
C LYS A 189 0.76 7.01 -23.72
N LEU A 190 1.11 8.28 -23.91
CA LEU A 190 0.83 9.08 -25.10
C LEU A 190 1.42 8.38 -26.33
N PHE A 191 2.48 7.60 -26.12
CA PHE A 191 3.13 6.76 -27.11
C PHE A 191 2.22 5.69 -27.74
N LEU A 192 1.29 5.09 -26.98
CA LEU A 192 0.31 4.14 -27.54
C LEU A 192 -0.69 4.87 -28.44
N LEU A 193 -1.11 6.07 -28.04
CA LEU A 193 -2.01 6.90 -28.83
C LEU A 193 -1.31 7.41 -30.10
N VAL A 194 -0.05 7.82 -30.00
CA VAL A 194 0.79 8.22 -31.15
C VAL A 194 1.08 7.04 -32.08
N MET A 195 1.38 5.84 -31.56
CA MET A 195 1.53 4.64 -32.41
C MET A 195 0.25 4.27 -33.14
N CYS A 196 -0.90 4.32 -32.47
CA CYS A 196 -2.20 4.11 -33.11
C CYS A 196 -2.44 5.13 -34.24
N VAL A 197 -2.18 6.41 -33.98
CA VAL A 197 -2.33 7.48 -34.98
C VAL A 197 -1.39 7.27 -36.18
N LEU A 198 -0.13 6.89 -35.95
CA LEU A 198 0.83 6.61 -37.01
C LEU A 198 0.46 5.37 -37.84
N LEU A 199 -0.10 4.33 -37.20
CA LEU A 199 -0.63 3.15 -37.89
C LEU A 199 -1.86 3.50 -38.75
N PHE A 200 -2.79 4.31 -38.24
CA PHE A 200 -3.94 4.80 -39.02
C PHE A 200 -3.53 5.69 -40.19
N LEU A 201 -2.51 6.54 -40.02
CA LEU A 201 -1.95 7.38 -41.09
C LEU A 201 -1.12 6.58 -42.12
N GLY A 202 -0.49 5.48 -41.69
CA GLY A 202 0.24 4.57 -42.59
C GLY A 202 -0.68 3.78 -43.50
N MET A 203 -1.87 3.38 -43.01
CA MET A 203 -2.86 2.65 -43.79
C MET A 203 -3.62 3.51 -44.81
N SER A 204 -3.78 4.82 -44.54
CA SER A 204 -4.51 5.74 -45.44
C SER A 204 -3.73 6.11 -46.71
N LYS A 205 -2.41 5.90 -46.77
CA LYS A 205 -1.60 6.14 -47.98
C LYS A 205 -1.61 4.99 -49.01
N CYS A 206 -2.25 3.86 -48.73
CA CYS A 206 -2.28 2.70 -49.63
C CYS A 206 -3.54 2.63 -50.54
N LYS A 207 -4.16 3.77 -50.86
CA LYS A 207 -5.25 3.89 -51.85
C LYS A 207 -5.14 5.17 -52.66
N SER A 208 -4.11 5.30 -53.49
CA SER A 208 -4.15 6.24 -54.63
C SER A 208 -3.08 5.86 -55.65
N THR A 209 -3.36 4.86 -56.48
CA THR A 209 -2.80 4.75 -57.84
C THR A 209 -3.65 3.76 -58.63
N ARG A 210 -4.04 4.17 -59.85
CA ARG A 210 -5.04 3.63 -60.81
C ARG A 210 -6.40 4.32 -60.63
N LEU A 211 -6.91 5.11 -61.58
CA LEU A 211 -6.63 5.28 -63.01
C LEU A 211 -6.47 6.76 -63.38
#